data_AF-A0A978RZY4-F1
#
_entry.id   AF-A0A978RZY4-F1
#
_cell.length_a   1.000
_cell.length_b   1.000
_cell.length_c   1.000
_cell.angle_alpha   90.00
_cell.angle_beta   90.00
_cell.angle_gamma   90.00
#
_symmetry.space_group_name_H-M   'P 1'
#
loop_
_entity.id
_entity.type
_entity.pdbx_description
1 polymer ?
#
loop_
_entity_poly.entity_id
_entity_poly.type
_entity_poly.pdbx_seq_one_letter_code
_entity_poly.pdbx_strand_id
1 'polypeptide(L)'
;DTLTGVTGRDVFAIGNGTGGMTLEMADVITDFVSGEDVIDLMPPLGYDGLVISAGTEAYLGDTLIQNRVTGEFLAVLKGVDALSVSGTDFI
;
A
#
# COMPACT_ATOMS: atom_id res chain seq x y z
N ASP A 1 -1.11 -10.81 -3.08
CA ASP A 1 -2.10 -10.92 -4.17
C ASP A 1 -2.00 -9.75 -5.16
N THR A 2 -2.87 -9.69 -6.18
CA THR A 2 -2.97 -8.53 -7.10
C THR A 2 -4.41 -8.01 -7.12
N LEU A 3 -4.57 -6.72 -6.86
CA LEU A 3 -5.85 -6.04 -6.65
C LEU A 3 -5.99 -4.89 -7.65
N THR A 4 -7.18 -4.77 -8.25
CA THR A 4 -7.53 -3.73 -9.22
C THR A 4 -8.92 -3.21 -8.87
N GLY A 5 -9.04 -1.91 -8.59
CA GLY A 5 -10.28 -1.25 -8.19
C GLY A 5 -11.22 -0.96 -9.36
N VAL A 6 -10.66 -0.82 -10.56
CA VAL A 6 -11.26 -0.33 -11.79
C VAL A 6 -11.60 1.17 -11.75
N THR A 7 -12.66 1.60 -12.42
CA THR A 7 -13.06 3.01 -12.40
C THR A 7 -13.93 3.29 -11.19
N GLY A 8 -13.61 4.33 -10.44
CA GLY A 8 -14.46 4.77 -9.33
C GLY A 8 -13.64 5.30 -8.18
N ARG A 9 -14.25 5.27 -7.00
CA ARG A 9 -13.56 5.49 -5.73
C ARG A 9 -13.57 4.17 -5.00
N ASP A 10 -12.40 3.56 -4.92
CA ASP A 10 -12.23 2.20 -4.45
C ASP A 10 -11.67 2.16 -3.03
N VAL A 11 -11.90 1.03 -2.37
CA VAL A 11 -11.38 0.74 -1.04
C VAL A 11 -10.60 -0.56 -1.11
N PHE A 12 -9.30 -0.49 -0.81
CA PHE A 12 -8.43 -1.66 -0.73
C PHE A 12 -8.11 -1.96 0.73
N ALA A 13 -8.49 -3.15 1.21
CA ALA A 13 -8.19 -3.54 2.59
C ALA A 13 -6.84 -4.25 2.68
N ILE A 14 -5.96 -3.78 3.57
CA ILE A 14 -4.68 -4.42 3.90
C ILE A 14 -4.53 -4.55 5.42
N GLY A 15 -3.73 -5.51 5.87
CA GLY A 15 -3.56 -5.75 7.30
C GLY A 15 -2.35 -6.61 7.62
N ASN A 16 -2.08 -6.76 8.91
CA ASN A 16 -1.01 -7.66 9.36
C ASN A 16 -1.27 -9.09 8.84
N GLY A 17 -0.28 -9.66 8.17
CA GLY A 17 -0.35 -10.99 7.58
C GLY A 17 -1.04 -11.06 6.21
N THR A 18 -1.50 -9.94 5.62
CA THR A 18 -1.99 -9.95 4.23
C THR A 18 -0.85 -9.99 3.22
N GLY A 19 0.32 -9.46 3.59
CA GLY A 19 1.52 -9.47 2.75
C GLY A 19 2.58 -10.47 3.23
N GLY A 20 3.84 -10.02 3.31
CA GLY A 20 4.92 -10.88 3.78
C GLY A 20 6.28 -10.20 4.00
N MET A 21 7.30 -11.00 4.30
CA MET A 21 8.63 -10.51 4.65
C MET A 21 9.51 -10.18 3.43
N THR A 22 8.99 -10.38 2.23
CA THR A 22 9.65 -9.99 0.97
C THR A 22 8.68 -9.20 0.10
N LEU A 23 9.22 -8.41 -0.82
CA LEU A 23 8.40 -7.58 -1.72
C LEU A 23 7.52 -8.43 -2.65
N GLU A 24 7.97 -9.62 -3.04
CA GLU A 24 7.21 -10.55 -3.87
C GLU A 24 5.97 -11.13 -3.15
N MET A 25 5.94 -11.06 -1.81
CA MET A 25 4.81 -11.50 -1.00
C MET A 25 3.84 -10.36 -0.68
N ALA A 26 4.19 -9.11 -0.98
CA ALA A 26 3.30 -7.98 -0.74
C ALA A 26 2.08 -8.05 -1.68
N ASP A 27 0.97 -7.45 -1.25
CA ASP A 27 -0.15 -7.22 -2.15
C ASP A 27 0.20 -6.15 -3.19
N VAL A 28 -0.25 -6.33 -4.43
CA VAL A 28 0.02 -5.40 -5.53
C VAL A 28 -1.27 -4.72 -5.92
N ILE A 29 -1.39 -3.42 -5.68
CA ILE A 29 -2.55 -2.61 -6.07
C ILE A 29 -2.20 -1.88 -7.36
N THR A 30 -2.95 -2.11 -8.43
CA THR A 30 -2.52 -1.77 -9.80
C THR A 30 -2.94 -0.39 -10.28
N ASP A 31 -3.98 0.20 -9.70
CA ASP A 31 -4.70 1.36 -10.23
C ASP A 31 -5.12 2.36 -9.15
N PHE A 32 -4.45 2.34 -8.00
CA PHE A 32 -4.72 3.26 -6.90
C PHE A 32 -4.54 4.73 -7.33
N VAL A 33 -5.57 5.55 -7.11
CA VAL A 33 -5.56 7.00 -7.35
C VAL A 33 -5.60 7.75 -6.02
N SER A 34 -4.46 8.30 -5.61
CA SER A 34 -4.37 9.12 -4.40
C SER A 34 -5.33 10.32 -4.45
N GLY A 35 -6.03 10.56 -3.35
CA GLY A 35 -7.09 11.56 -3.23
C GLY A 35 -8.47 11.15 -3.76
N GLU A 36 -8.60 10.01 -4.45
CA GLU A 36 -9.89 9.45 -4.88
C GLU A 36 -10.22 8.15 -4.14
N ASP A 37 -9.25 7.21 -4.16
CA ASP A 37 -9.30 5.91 -3.51
C ASP A 37 -8.77 5.95 -2.08
N VAL A 38 -9.07 4.90 -1.30
CA VAL A 38 -8.55 4.76 0.06
C VAL A 38 -8.10 3.33 0.35
N ILE A 39 -7.18 3.21 1.31
CA ILE A 39 -6.70 1.95 1.86
C ILE A 39 -7.28 1.79 3.26
N ASP A 40 -8.08 0.74 3.47
CA ASP A 40 -8.64 0.37 4.76
C ASP A 40 -7.61 -0.45 5.56
N LEU A 41 -7.20 0.07 6.71
CA LEU A 41 -6.20 -0.57 7.58
C LEU A 41 -6.90 -1.47 8.60
N MET A 42 -6.79 -2.79 8.38
CA MET A 42 -7.41 -3.76 9.26
C MET A 42 -6.79 -3.69 10.68
N PRO A 43 -7.60 -3.44 11.73
CA PRO A 43 -7.08 -3.36 13.10
C PRO A 43 -6.31 -4.62 13.51
N PRO A 44 -5.21 -4.50 14.29
CA PRO A 44 -4.77 -3.30 15.02
C PRO A 44 -3.81 -2.40 14.23
N LEU A 45 -3.67 -2.60 12.91
CA LEU A 45 -2.83 -1.74 12.08
C LEU A 45 -3.45 -0.34 11.99
N GLY A 46 -2.62 0.69 12.06
CA GLY A 46 -3.03 2.08 11.90
C GLY A 46 -1.95 2.86 11.16
N TYR A 47 -2.30 4.04 10.65
CA TYR A 47 -1.45 4.84 9.75
C TYR A 47 -0.05 5.14 10.33
N ASP A 48 0.03 5.50 11.61
CA ASP A 48 1.33 5.75 12.28
C ASP A 48 2.23 4.51 12.34
N GLY A 49 1.63 3.32 12.23
CA GLY A 49 2.29 2.04 12.14
C GLY A 49 2.84 1.70 10.75
N LEU A 50 2.74 2.61 9.77
CA LEU A 50 3.23 2.40 8.42
C LEU A 50 4.56 3.11 8.16
N VAL A 51 5.36 2.51 7.28
CA VAL A 51 6.44 3.14 6.54
C VAL A 51 6.01 3.17 5.08
N ILE A 52 5.99 4.37 4.50
CA ILE A 52 5.64 4.62 3.10
C ILE A 52 6.91 5.13 2.42
N SER A 53 7.34 4.45 1.37
CA SER A 53 8.61 4.76 0.69
C SER A 53 8.55 4.50 -0.81
N ALA A 54 9.42 5.17 -1.57
CA ALA A 54 9.58 4.90 -2.99
C ALA A 54 10.32 3.57 -3.20
N GLY A 55 9.84 2.77 -4.15
CA GLY A 55 10.51 1.54 -4.57
C GLY A 55 11.78 1.79 -5.37
N THR A 56 12.62 0.76 -5.47
CA THR A 56 13.88 0.77 -6.23
C THR A 56 13.93 -0.42 -7.19
N GLU A 57 14.88 -0.39 -8.12
CA GLU A 57 15.10 -1.46 -9.11
C GLU A 57 13.81 -1.88 -9.84
N ALA A 58 13.35 -3.11 -9.64
CA ALA A 58 12.14 -3.64 -10.26
C ALA A 58 10.85 -2.93 -9.81
N TYR A 59 10.90 -2.20 -8.71
CA TYR A 59 9.79 -1.43 -8.12
C TYR A 59 10.00 0.09 -8.30
N LEU A 60 10.91 0.50 -9.19
CA LEU A 60 11.14 1.92 -9.46
C LEU A 60 9.85 2.58 -9.98
N GLY A 61 9.44 3.66 -9.31
CA GLY A 61 8.21 4.39 -9.62
C GLY A 61 6.96 3.84 -8.92
N ASP A 62 7.08 2.78 -8.12
CA ASP A 62 6.03 2.30 -7.23
C ASP A 62 6.19 2.88 -5.81
N THR A 63 5.10 2.86 -5.05
CA THR A 63 5.12 3.11 -3.60
C THR A 63 5.06 1.80 -2.83
N LEU A 64 5.90 1.67 -1.81
CA LEU A 64 5.94 0.54 -0.91
C LEU A 64 5.28 0.92 0.42
N ILE A 65 4.37 0.09 0.91
CA ILE A 65 3.73 0.23 2.21
C ILE A 65 4.19 -0.94 3.08
N GLN A 66 4.88 -0.61 4.17
CA GLN A 66 5.47 -1.58 5.08
C GLN A 66 4.97 -1.35 6.50
N ASN A 67 4.72 -2.41 7.26
CA ASN A 67 4.50 -2.32 8.68
C ASN A 67 5.81 -1.89 9.38
N ARG A 68 5.76 -0.76 10.10
CA ARG A 68 6.90 -0.15 10.80
C ARG A 68 7.50 -1.03 11.89
N VAL A 69 6.67 -1.84 12.55
CA VAL A 69 7.07 -2.65 13.70
C VAL A 69 7.62 -3.99 13.26
N THR A 70 6.92 -4.67 12.35
CA THR A 70 7.29 -6.04 11.93
C THR A 70 8.24 -6.06 10.75
N GLY A 71 8.28 -4.99 9.95
CA GLY A 71 8.98 -4.97 8.67
C GLY A 71 8.26 -5.75 7.57
N GLU A 72 7.02 -6.15 7.80
CA GLU A 72 6.19 -6.81 6.78
C GLU A 72 5.87 -5.84 5.63
N PHE A 73 6.14 -6.24 4.39
CA PHE A 73 5.65 -5.53 3.22
C PHE A 73 4.17 -5.87 3.03
N LEU A 74 3.32 -4.88 3.23
CA LEU A 74 1.87 -5.02 3.19
C LEU A 74 1.37 -4.86 1.76
N ALA A 75 1.80 -3.78 1.09
CA ALA A 75 1.36 -3.50 -0.27
C ALA A 75 2.41 -2.75 -1.11
N VAL A 76 2.28 -2.89 -2.42
CA VAL A 76 2.95 -2.12 -3.47
C VAL A 76 1.85 -1.41 -4.27
N LEU A 77 1.89 -0.07 -4.30
CA LEU A 77 1.03 0.73 -5.17
C LEU A 77 1.76 0.97 -6.48
N LYS A 78 1.29 0.33 -7.56
CA LYS A 78 1.96 0.35 -8.85
C LYS A 78 1.88 1.72 -9.51
N GLY A 79 3.03 2.28 -9.88
CA GLY A 79 3.11 3.56 -10.58
C GLY A 79 2.64 4.78 -9.78
N VAL A 80 2.46 4.64 -8.46
CA VAL A 80 2.06 5.73 -7.57
C VAL A 80 3.30 6.35 -6.94
N ASP A 81 3.39 7.69 -6.97
CA ASP A 81 4.46 8.42 -6.32
C ASP A 81 4.28 8.40 -4.79
N ALA A 82 5.32 7.96 -4.06
CA ALA A 82 5.28 7.89 -2.61
C ALA A 82 5.08 9.26 -1.96
N LEU A 83 5.43 10.35 -2.66
CA LEU A 83 5.21 11.72 -2.18
C LEU A 83 3.76 12.19 -2.33
N SER A 84 2.93 11.55 -3.16
CA SER A 84 1.50 11.88 -3.26
C SER A 84 0.68 11.17 -2.19
N VAL A 85 1.17 10.03 -1.68
CA VAL A 85 0.46 9.22 -0.68
C VAL A 85 0.57 9.88 0.70
N SER A 86 -0.58 10.08 1.36
CA SER A 86 -0.64 10.74 2.66
C SER A 86 -1.71 10.15 3.56
N GLY A 87 -1.85 10.66 4.78
CA GLY A 87 -2.82 10.13 5.76
C GLY A 87 -4.28 10.20 5.32
N THR A 88 -4.63 11.02 4.31
CA THR A 88 -6.00 11.06 3.77
C THR A 88 -6.34 9.87 2.87
N ASP A 89 -5.33 9.12 2.43
CA ASP A 89 -5.47 7.92 1.61
C ASP A 89 -5.74 6.68 2.47
N PHE A 90 -5.83 6.81 3.80
CA PHE A 90 -6.02 5.70 4.73
C PHE A 90 -7.22 5.94 5.65
N ILE A 91 -7.98 4.87 5.92
CA ILE A 91 -9.12 4.87 6.85
C ILE A 91 -8.97 3.80 7.93
#